data_AF-A0A834SBY6-F1
#
_entry.id   AF-A0A834SBY6-F1
#
_cell.length_a   1.000
_cell.length_b   1.000
_cell.length_c   1.000
_cell.angle_alpha   90.00
_cell.angle_beta   90.00
_cell.angle_gamma   90.00
#
_symmetry.space_group_name_H-M   'P 1'
#
loop_
_entity.id
_entity.type
_entity.pdbx_description
1 polymer ?
#
loop_
_entity_poly.entity_id
_entity_poly.type
_entity_poly.pdbx_seq_one_letter_code
_entity_poly.pdbx_strand_id
1 'polypeptide(L)'
;MALRFPRFSQGLAQDPTTRRIWFGIATAHDFESHDDITEEPWQGNFEAWVQDPLHIRPIAHAIWDPHFGQPAVEAFTRGVLLAQ
;
A
#
# COMPACT_ATOMS: atom_id res chain seq x y z
N MET A 1 16.87 26.65 -0.14
CA MET A 1 16.96 25.40 0.65
C MET A 1 15.53 25.04 1.07
N ALA A 2 14.91 24.04 0.46
CA ALA A 2 13.54 23.63 0.78
C ALA A 2 13.50 22.92 2.14
N LEU A 3 12.43 23.15 2.92
CA LEU A 3 12.29 22.55 4.25
C LEU A 3 11.87 21.08 4.13
N ARG A 4 12.25 20.27 5.12
CA ARG A 4 11.99 18.82 5.15
C ARG A 4 10.49 18.43 5.21
N PHE A 5 9.61 19.40 5.47
CA PHE A 5 8.16 19.21 5.62
C PHE A 5 7.37 20.27 4.83
N PRO A 6 6.23 19.91 4.22
CA PRO A 6 5.76 18.53 3.99
C PRO A 6 6.57 17.86 2.86
N ARG A 7 6.98 16.61 3.06
CA ARG A 7 7.76 15.85 2.04
C ARG A 7 6.95 15.60 0.76
N PHE A 8 5.64 15.43 0.92
CA PHE A 8 4.70 15.04 -0.14
C PHE A 8 4.20 16.20 -1.00
N SER A 9 4.67 17.45 -0.76
CA SER A 9 4.32 18.60 -1.58
C SER A 9 5.47 19.61 -1.62
N GLN A 10 6.22 19.63 -2.72
CA GLN A 10 7.33 20.54 -2.97
C GLN A 10 6.86 22.00 -2.99
N GLY A 11 5.67 22.25 -3.57
CA GLY A 11 5.07 23.59 -3.60
C GLY A 11 4.83 24.13 -2.19
N LEU A 12 4.26 23.32 -1.29
CA LEU A 12 4.09 23.70 0.12
C LEU A 12 5.43 23.77 0.87
N ALA A 13 6.39 22.88 0.58
CA ALA A 13 7.70 22.87 1.24
C ALA A 13 8.54 24.13 0.98
N GLN A 14 8.24 24.85 -0.10
CA GLN A 14 8.85 26.13 -0.46
C GLN A 14 8.15 27.35 0.17
N ASP A 15 6.97 27.19 0.76
CA ASP A 15 6.24 28.29 1.39
C ASP A 15 6.98 28.75 2.67
N PRO A 16 7.45 30.02 2.72
CA PRO A 16 8.25 30.52 3.83
C PRO A 16 7.40 30.92 5.06
N THR A 17 6.07 30.84 4.97
CA THR A 17 5.15 31.29 6.02
C THR A 17 4.69 30.14 6.92
N THR A 18 3.98 30.47 8.00
CA THR A 18 3.32 29.49 8.86
C THR A 18 2.17 28.75 8.16
N ARG A 19 1.69 29.26 7.02
CA ARG A 19 0.67 28.60 6.18
C ARG A 19 1.12 27.19 5.79
N ARG A 20 2.41 27.00 5.51
CA ARG A 20 3.02 25.69 5.22
C ARG A 20 2.68 24.63 6.26
N ILE A 21 2.72 24.98 7.54
CA ILE A 21 2.48 24.02 8.62
C ILE A 21 1.01 23.62 8.65
N TRP A 22 0.11 24.60 8.60
CA TRP A 22 -1.32 24.35 8.64
C TRP A 22 -1.82 23.56 7.44
N PHE A 23 -1.42 23.96 6.23
CA PHE A 23 -1.81 23.25 5.02
C PHE A 23 -1.14 21.88 4.92
N GLY A 24 0.12 21.76 5.33
CA GLY A 24 0.80 20.46 5.39
C GLY A 24 0.13 19.48 6.36
N ILE A 25 -0.58 19.92 7.39
CA ILE A 25 -1.39 19.02 8.24
C ILE A 25 -2.74 18.76 7.59
N ALA A 26 -3.39 19.79 7.05
CA ALA A 26 -4.72 19.70 6.47
C ALA A 26 -4.79 18.78 5.25
N THR A 27 -3.72 18.71 4.44
CA THR A 27 -3.67 17.89 3.21
C THR A 27 -2.89 16.59 3.39
N ALA A 28 -2.48 16.24 4.62
CA ALA A 28 -1.64 15.06 4.85
C ALA A 28 -2.31 13.73 4.45
N HIS A 29 -3.64 13.66 4.51
CA HIS A 29 -4.41 12.46 4.15
C HIS A 29 -5.08 12.57 2.77
N ASP A 30 -4.84 13.65 2.05
CA ASP A 30 -5.32 13.84 0.68
C ASP A 30 -4.27 13.33 -0.32
N PHE A 31 -4.18 12.00 -0.44
CA PHE A 31 -3.10 11.36 -1.18
C PHE A 31 -3.09 11.71 -2.67
N GLU A 32 -4.26 11.94 -3.27
CA GLU A 32 -4.39 12.28 -4.69
C GLU A 32 -3.72 13.62 -5.05
N SER A 33 -3.56 14.52 -4.08
CA SER A 33 -2.87 15.81 -4.29
C SER A 33 -1.38 15.77 -3.94
N HIS A 34 -0.84 14.61 -3.53
CA HIS A 34 0.58 14.45 -3.24
C HIS A 34 1.39 14.34 -4.53
N ASP A 35 2.58 14.94 -4.52
CA ASP A 35 3.49 14.88 -5.66
C ASP A 35 3.89 13.42 -5.93
N ASP A 36 3.87 13.02 -7.21
CA ASP A 36 4.34 11.71 -7.71
C ASP A 36 3.63 10.48 -7.11
N ILE A 37 2.39 10.61 -6.63
CA ILE A 37 1.57 9.46 -6.22
C ILE A 37 1.09 8.67 -7.46
N THR A 38 1.16 7.34 -7.39
CA THR A 38 0.64 6.42 -8.42
C THR A 38 -0.08 5.27 -7.74
N GLU A 39 -1.07 4.67 -8.42
CA GLU A 39 -1.74 3.46 -7.93
C GLU A 39 -0.82 2.24 -8.13
N GLU A 40 -0.63 1.43 -7.09
CA GLU A 40 0.12 0.19 -7.14
C GLU A 40 -0.79 -1.01 -6.79
N PRO A 41 -0.85 -2.07 -7.63
CA PRO A 41 -1.52 -3.31 -7.25
C PRO A 41 -0.61 -4.13 -6.31
N TRP A 42 -1.01 -4.24 -5.04
CA TRP A 42 -0.20 -4.86 -3.98
C TRP A 42 -0.63 -6.31 -3.68
N GLN A 43 0.30 -7.27 -3.75
CA GLN A 43 0.34 -8.66 -3.21
C GLN A 43 -0.96 -9.50 -3.17
N GLY A 44 -1.96 -9.16 -3.98
CA GLY A 44 -3.25 -9.83 -4.02
C GLY A 44 -3.53 -10.45 -5.38
N ASN A 45 -4.39 -11.46 -5.41
CA ASN A 45 -4.93 -12.03 -6.63
C ASN A 45 -6.23 -11.34 -7.06
N PHE A 46 -6.42 -10.05 -6.72
CA PHE A 46 -7.69 -9.34 -6.94
C PHE A 46 -8.15 -9.42 -8.40
N GLU A 47 -7.23 -9.24 -9.35
CA GLU A 47 -7.53 -9.35 -10.78
C GLU A 47 -8.06 -10.74 -11.15
N ALA A 48 -7.51 -11.81 -10.57
CA ALA A 48 -7.99 -13.18 -10.80
C ALA A 48 -9.31 -13.46 -10.06
N TRP A 49 -9.45 -13.00 -8.81
CA TRP A 49 -10.67 -13.18 -8.01
C TRP A 49 -11.89 -12.52 -8.66
N VAL A 50 -11.74 -11.33 -9.25
CA VAL A 50 -12.85 -10.67 -9.98
C VAL A 50 -13.33 -11.50 -11.18
N GLN A 51 -12.46 -12.30 -11.80
CA GLN A 51 -12.83 -13.14 -12.94
C GLN A 51 -13.60 -14.40 -12.53
N ASP A 52 -13.32 -14.98 -11.35
CA ASP A 52 -14.05 -16.15 -10.83
C ASP A 52 -14.17 -16.16 -9.29
N PRO A 53 -15.08 -15.35 -8.72
CA PRO A 53 -15.15 -15.14 -7.28
C PRO A 53 -15.75 -16.32 -6.50
N LEU A 54 -16.36 -17.29 -7.18
CA LEU A 54 -16.96 -18.47 -6.55
C LEU A 54 -15.97 -19.61 -6.34
N HIS A 55 -14.89 -19.66 -7.13
CA HIS A 55 -13.91 -20.74 -7.07
C HIS A 55 -12.52 -20.26 -6.65
N ILE A 56 -12.19 -18.97 -6.86
CA ILE A 56 -10.92 -18.39 -6.43
C ILE A 56 -11.08 -17.82 -5.02
N ARG A 57 -10.20 -18.22 -4.11
CA ARG A 57 -10.16 -17.67 -2.75
C ARG A 57 -9.38 -16.35 -2.75
N PRO A 58 -9.93 -15.26 -2.16
CA PRO A 58 -9.21 -14.00 -2.09
C PRO A 58 -7.98 -14.13 -1.18
N ILE A 59 -6.84 -13.62 -1.65
CA ILE A 59 -5.59 -13.55 -0.89
C ILE A 59 -5.48 -12.15 -0.27
N ALA A 60 -5.26 -12.10 1.04
CA ALA A 60 -5.16 -10.82 1.77
C ALA A 60 -3.74 -10.22 1.69
N HIS A 61 -2.72 -10.93 2.20
CA HIS A 61 -1.32 -10.53 2.14
C HIS A 61 -0.40 -11.74 2.29
N ALA A 62 0.86 -11.62 1.89
CA ALA A 62 1.87 -12.64 2.16
C ALA A 62 2.15 -12.75 3.67
N ILE A 63 2.45 -13.96 4.13
CA ILE A 63 2.91 -14.21 5.50
C ILE A 63 4.44 -14.27 5.48
N TRP A 64 5.09 -13.48 6.33
CA TRP A 64 6.52 -13.56 6.57
C TRP A 64 6.77 -13.72 8.08
N ASP A 65 6.91 -14.98 8.52
CA ASP A 65 7.25 -15.32 9.91
C ASP A 65 8.47 -16.24 9.92
N PRO A 66 9.65 -15.78 10.40
CA PRO A 66 10.87 -16.58 10.41
C PRO A 66 10.81 -17.79 11.37
N HIS A 67 9.78 -17.87 12.23
CA HIS A 67 9.58 -18.98 13.14
C HIS A 67 8.74 -20.12 12.53
N PHE A 68 8.18 -19.93 11.33
CA PHE A 68 7.40 -20.97 10.67
C PHE A 68 8.32 -22.10 10.19
N GLY A 69 8.07 -23.30 10.69
CA GLY A 69 8.65 -24.52 10.13
C GLY A 69 8.02 -24.86 8.79
N GLN A 70 8.71 -25.70 8.00
CA GLN A 70 8.28 -26.14 6.67
C GLN A 70 6.82 -26.62 6.58
N PRO A 71 6.27 -27.40 7.56
CA PRO A 71 4.87 -27.81 7.50
C PRO A 71 3.87 -26.66 7.52
N ALA A 72 4.18 -25.58 8.25
CA ALA A 72 3.34 -24.39 8.29
C ALA A 72 3.44 -23.64 6.96
N VAL A 73 4.65 -23.45 6.43
CA VAL A 73 4.87 -22.81 5.12
C VAL A 73 4.06 -23.51 4.03
N GLU A 74 4.10 -24.84 3.97
CA GLU A 74 3.33 -25.60 2.98
C GLU A 74 1.82 -25.52 3.17
N ALA A 75 1.33 -25.56 4.41
CA ALA A 75 -0.09 -25.45 4.70
C ALA A 75 -0.65 -24.09 4.25
N PHE A 76 0.05 -23.00 4.56
CA PHE A 76 -0.35 -21.65 4.18
C PHE A 76 -0.13 -21.35 2.68
N THR A 77 0.75 -22.09 2.01
CA THR A 77 0.96 -21.98 0.55
C THR A 77 -0.07 -22.80 -0.24
N ARG A 78 -0.51 -23.96 0.26
CA ARG A 78 -1.53 -24.80 -0.41
C ARG A 78 -2.89 -24.13 -0.53
N GLY A 79 -3.22 -23.21 0.38
CA GLY A 79 -4.40 -22.34 0.26
C GLY A 79 -4.41 -21.47 -1.00
N VAL A 80 -3.23 -21.24 -1.60
CA VAL A 80 -3.03 -20.44 -2.82
C VAL A 80 -3.03 -21.29 -4.10
N LEU A 81 -2.60 -22.57 -4.03
CA LEU A 81 -2.45 -23.45 -5.21
C LEU A 81 -3.66 -24.36 -5.50
N LEU A 82 -4.53 -24.64 -4.53
CA LEU A 82 -5.69 -25.54 -4.72
C LEU A 82 -6.94 -24.85 -5.30
N ALA A 83 -6.79 -23.61 -5.80
CA ALA A 83 -7.86 -22.82 -6.41
C ALA A 83 -7.63 -22.56 -7.91
N GLN A 84 -6.78 -23.38 -8.56
CA GLN A 84 -6.57 -23.40 -10.02
C GLN A 84 -7.23 -24.63 -10.65
#